data_AF-A0A2V5VG61-F1
#
_entry.id   AF-A0A2V5VG61-F1
#
_cell.length_a   1.000
_cell.length_b   1.000
_cell.length_c   1.000
_cell.angle_alpha   90.00
_cell.angle_beta   90.00
_cell.angle_gamma   90.00
#
_symmetry.space_group_name_H-M   'P 1'
#
loop_
_entity.id
_entity.type
_entity.pdbx_description
1 polymer ?
#
loop_
_entity_poly.entity_id
_entity_poly.type
_entity_poly.pdbx_seq_one_letter_code
_entity_poly.pdbx_strand_id
1 'polypeptide(L)'
;VTTISATPPGVLPFLSSNNVTLVFSDNGTPALTRTNQWSFTVESSLPKVLFVAANPAVLNPSDAAAKARLESVLGFEVVAVGDTASQTSDANRKALIVISSTVGSGNVNTKFRDVAVPILNWEAALEDDLLAAPLAGVTVANQTQIEIANATHPLAAGFPAGPLTILNPAQSVSYTDPNANAIIIARLADPTVGNSPVIFVFPKGTDMEPDPTTGAPFKAPEKRVGFFLNNDTFANLTPEGLKLFDAAVQWTSGITNTVSPQPKFDPPVISGNQVTISWTGAGILQEASNLTGNPADWSNVNPQPAGNTFTVTVGATSRKFYRIRQ
;
A
#
# COMPACT_ATOMS: atom_id res chain seq x y z
N VAL A 1 -22.45 7.77 -36.39
CA VAL A 1 -22.20 7.67 -34.94
C VAL A 1 -22.14 9.09 -34.41
N THR A 2 -23.05 9.47 -33.50
CA THR A 2 -23.01 10.78 -32.85
C THR A 2 -22.21 10.63 -31.57
N THR A 3 -21.06 11.28 -31.49
CA THR A 3 -20.22 11.28 -30.28
C THR A 3 -20.63 12.47 -29.40
N ILE A 4 -20.97 12.20 -28.15
CA ILE A 4 -21.30 13.22 -27.16
C ILE A 4 -20.14 13.28 -26.16
N SER A 5 -19.47 14.44 -26.08
CA SER A 5 -18.43 14.71 -25.09
C SER A 5 -18.94 15.71 -24.07
N ALA A 6 -18.88 15.36 -22.79
CA ALA A 6 -19.22 16.26 -21.69
C ALA A 6 -18.06 16.31 -20.69
N THR A 7 -17.66 17.51 -20.30
CA THR A 7 -16.72 17.71 -19.20
C THR A 7 -17.52 17.74 -17.88
N PRO A 8 -17.12 16.98 -16.85
CA PRO A 8 -17.77 17.05 -15.55
C PRO A 8 -17.80 18.49 -15.00
N PRO A 9 -18.85 18.90 -14.28
CA PRO A 9 -18.98 20.27 -13.74
C PRO A 9 -17.95 20.60 -12.65
N GLY A 10 -17.16 19.61 -12.22
CA GLY A 10 -16.06 19.76 -11.28
C GLY A 10 -15.38 18.41 -11.03
N VAL A 11 -14.34 18.41 -10.19
CA VAL A 11 -13.75 17.17 -9.68
C VAL A 11 -14.79 16.48 -8.80
N LEU A 12 -15.18 15.27 -9.19
CA LEU A 12 -16.09 14.46 -8.40
C LEU A 12 -15.33 13.88 -7.19
N PRO A 13 -15.91 13.87 -5.97
CA PRO A 13 -15.24 13.32 -4.81
C PRO A 13 -14.88 11.84 -5.02
N PHE A 14 -13.70 11.42 -4.54
CA PHE A 14 -13.33 10.01 -4.59
C PHE A 14 -14.34 9.14 -3.84
N LEU A 15 -14.56 7.93 -4.36
CA LEU A 15 -15.54 6.95 -3.88
C LEU A 15 -17.00 7.43 -3.93
N SER A 16 -17.30 8.58 -4.55
CA SER A 16 -18.67 9.01 -4.76
C SER A 16 -19.35 8.19 -5.86
N SER A 17 -20.58 7.74 -5.58
CA SER A 17 -21.46 7.14 -6.59
C SER A 17 -22.22 8.23 -7.33
N ASN A 18 -22.13 8.22 -8.64
CA ASN A 18 -22.70 9.23 -9.52
C ASN A 18 -23.59 8.56 -10.56
N ASN A 19 -24.68 9.22 -10.91
CA ASN A 19 -25.58 8.80 -11.97
C ASN A 19 -25.46 9.75 -13.15
N VAL A 20 -25.29 9.21 -14.34
CA VAL A 20 -25.40 9.96 -15.58
C VAL A 20 -26.75 9.67 -16.21
N THR A 21 -27.45 10.73 -16.61
CA THR A 21 -28.65 10.64 -17.44
C THR A 21 -28.37 11.39 -18.73
N LEU A 22 -28.43 10.69 -19.86
CA LEU A 22 -28.33 11.25 -21.19
C LEU A 22 -29.72 11.23 -21.82
N VAL A 23 -30.29 12.41 -22.08
CA VAL A 23 -31.58 12.56 -22.77
C VAL A 23 -31.33 13.11 -24.17
N PHE A 24 -31.90 12.46 -25.18
CA PHE A 24 -31.88 12.95 -26.56
C PHE A 24 -33.27 12.87 -27.16
N SER A 25 -33.69 13.93 -27.86
CA SER A 25 -34.98 14.01 -28.53
C SER A 25 -34.80 14.37 -30.00
N ASP A 26 -35.72 13.93 -30.85
CA ASP A 26 -35.83 14.46 -32.22
C ASP A 26 -36.57 15.80 -32.27
N ASN A 27 -36.71 16.37 -33.47
CA ASN A 27 -37.42 17.62 -33.73
C ASN A 27 -38.84 17.40 -34.30
N GLY A 28 -39.40 16.19 -34.16
CA GLY A 28 -40.73 15.84 -34.66
C GLY A 28 -41.86 16.43 -33.80
N THR A 29 -43.10 16.32 -34.30
CA THR A 29 -44.31 16.69 -33.56
C THR A 29 -45.29 15.51 -33.57
N PRO A 30 -45.43 14.76 -32.45
CA PRO A 30 -44.73 14.93 -31.19
C PRO A 30 -43.27 14.45 -31.24
N ALA A 31 -42.39 15.06 -30.44
CA ALA A 31 -40.98 14.70 -30.39
C ALA A 31 -40.78 13.33 -29.74
N LEU A 32 -39.93 12.48 -30.33
CA LEU A 32 -39.52 11.22 -29.72
C LEU A 32 -38.31 11.48 -28.81
N THR A 33 -38.45 11.15 -27.53
CA THR A 33 -37.38 11.28 -26.53
C THR A 33 -36.85 9.91 -26.13
N ARG A 34 -35.54 9.79 -25.98
CA ARG A 34 -34.88 8.62 -25.42
C ARG A 34 -33.93 9.02 -24.30
N THR A 35 -33.88 8.16 -23.28
CA THR A 35 -33.10 8.37 -22.08
C THR A 35 -32.20 7.16 -21.87
N ASN A 36 -30.90 7.40 -21.74
CA ASN A 36 -29.92 6.41 -21.28
C ASN A 36 -29.45 6.81 -19.88
N GLN A 37 -29.39 5.82 -18.99
CA GLN A 37 -28.90 6.03 -17.62
C GLN A 37 -27.84 5.00 -17.28
N TRP A 38 -26.79 5.45 -16.60
CA TRP A 38 -25.80 4.57 -16.02
C TRP A 38 -25.23 5.19 -14.74
N SER A 39 -24.67 4.34 -13.89
CA SER A 39 -24.01 4.75 -12.67
C SER A 39 -22.51 4.47 -12.77
N PHE A 40 -21.70 5.27 -12.07
CA PHE A 40 -20.28 5.01 -11.89
C PHE A 40 -19.83 5.48 -10.51
N THR A 41 -18.75 4.88 -10.03
CA THR A 41 -18.08 5.32 -8.80
C THR A 41 -16.74 5.94 -9.17
N VAL A 42 -16.42 7.08 -8.58
CA VAL A 42 -15.10 7.69 -8.73
C VAL A 42 -14.09 6.82 -8.00
N GLU A 43 -13.08 6.30 -8.69
CA GLU A 43 -12.02 5.52 -8.03
C GLU A 43 -11.23 6.40 -7.05
N SER A 44 -10.62 5.79 -6.02
CA SER A 44 -9.64 6.49 -5.19
C SER A 44 -8.50 7.07 -6.03
N SER A 45 -7.92 8.18 -5.59
CA SER A 45 -6.63 8.65 -6.13
C SER A 45 -5.45 7.87 -5.58
N LEU A 46 -5.65 7.06 -4.53
CA LEU A 46 -4.57 6.29 -3.95
C LEU A 46 -4.12 5.17 -4.92
N PRO A 47 -2.81 4.91 -5.00
CA PRO A 47 -2.33 3.73 -5.70
C PRO A 47 -2.91 2.47 -5.04
N LYS A 48 -3.29 1.48 -5.87
CA LYS A 48 -3.92 0.25 -5.40
C LYS A 48 -2.90 -0.86 -5.20
N VAL A 49 -2.94 -1.54 -4.06
CA VAL A 49 -2.21 -2.79 -3.80
C VAL A 49 -3.19 -3.95 -3.93
N LEU A 50 -2.82 -4.99 -4.67
CA LEU A 50 -3.45 -6.30 -4.53
C LEU A 50 -2.79 -7.03 -3.37
N PHE A 51 -3.56 -7.38 -2.34
CA PHE A 51 -3.09 -8.13 -1.19
C PHE A 51 -3.69 -9.53 -1.22
N VAL A 52 -2.87 -10.54 -1.49
CA VAL A 52 -3.31 -11.93 -1.59
C VAL A 52 -3.03 -12.63 -0.26
N ALA A 53 -4.08 -13.18 0.35
CA ALA A 53 -4.03 -13.88 1.63
C ALA A 53 -4.92 -15.13 1.58
N ALA A 54 -4.82 -16.04 2.56
CA ALA A 54 -5.72 -17.21 2.61
C ALA A 54 -7.21 -16.81 2.61
N ASN A 55 -7.59 -15.88 3.50
CA ASN A 55 -8.98 -15.45 3.65
C ASN A 55 -9.07 -13.94 3.91
N PRO A 56 -9.50 -13.13 2.92
CA PRO A 56 -9.54 -11.68 3.06
C PRO A 56 -10.66 -11.19 3.98
N ALA A 57 -11.65 -12.06 4.31
CA ALA A 57 -12.72 -11.72 5.25
C ALA A 57 -12.28 -11.85 6.72
N VAL A 58 -11.26 -12.67 7.00
CA VAL A 58 -10.73 -12.93 8.34
C VAL A 58 -9.22 -13.05 8.26
N LEU A 59 -8.55 -11.91 8.14
CA LEU A 59 -7.09 -11.84 8.13
C LEU A 59 -6.54 -12.23 9.51
N ASN A 60 -5.42 -12.96 9.53
CA ASN A 60 -4.68 -13.17 10.77
C ASN A 60 -4.04 -11.84 11.25
N PRO A 61 -3.51 -11.77 12.49
CA PRO A 61 -2.96 -10.53 13.03
C PRO A 61 -1.86 -9.90 12.16
N SER A 62 -1.01 -10.71 11.53
CA SER A 62 0.08 -10.24 10.68
C SER A 62 -0.40 -9.66 9.36
N ASP A 63 -1.32 -10.34 8.67
CA ASP A 63 -1.93 -9.85 7.45
C ASP A 63 -2.74 -8.58 7.70
N ALA A 64 -3.50 -8.55 8.80
CA ALA A 64 -4.25 -7.38 9.21
C ALA A 64 -3.32 -6.18 9.49
N ALA A 65 -2.20 -6.41 10.18
CA ALA A 65 -1.20 -5.39 10.46
C ALA A 65 -0.47 -4.92 9.19
N ALA A 66 -0.12 -5.82 8.27
CA ALA A 66 0.51 -5.47 7.00
C ALA A 66 -0.43 -4.65 6.11
N LYS A 67 -1.69 -5.09 5.97
CA LYS A 67 -2.75 -4.33 5.30
C LYS A 67 -2.93 -2.95 5.93
N ALA A 68 -3.06 -2.88 7.25
CA ALA A 68 -3.22 -1.60 7.95
C ALA A 68 -2.02 -0.66 7.72
N ARG A 69 -0.80 -1.18 7.66
CA ARG A 69 0.41 -0.39 7.38
C ARG A 69 0.43 0.13 5.94
N LEU A 70 0.09 -0.70 4.97
CA LEU A 70 -0.07 -0.30 3.57
C LEU A 70 -1.09 0.85 3.43
N GLU A 71 -2.21 0.78 4.13
CA GLU A 71 -3.27 1.79 4.08
C GLU A 71 -2.91 3.08 4.85
N SER A 72 -2.50 2.94 6.11
CA SER A 72 -2.39 4.08 7.03
C SER A 72 -1.04 4.78 7.03
N VAL A 73 0.04 4.09 6.63
CA VAL A 73 1.41 4.62 6.65
C VAL A 73 1.94 4.86 5.24
N LEU A 74 1.64 3.94 4.31
CA LEU A 74 2.17 3.95 2.95
C LEU A 74 1.17 4.45 1.90
N GLY A 75 -0.07 4.75 2.30
CA GLY A 75 -1.01 5.48 1.46
C GLY A 75 -1.58 4.72 0.28
N PHE A 76 -1.70 3.39 0.41
CA PHE A 76 -2.30 2.56 -0.62
C PHE A 76 -3.78 2.29 -0.33
N GLU A 77 -4.58 2.16 -1.38
CA GLU A 77 -5.86 1.45 -1.29
C GLU A 77 -5.56 -0.05 -1.40
N VAL A 78 -5.87 -0.83 -0.36
CA VAL A 78 -5.63 -2.28 -0.39
C VAL A 78 -6.86 -3.03 -0.85
N VAL A 79 -6.72 -3.75 -1.97
CA VAL A 79 -7.70 -4.70 -2.48
C VAL A 79 -7.28 -6.09 -2.04
N ALA A 80 -7.88 -6.60 -0.96
CA ALA A 80 -7.59 -7.93 -0.44
C ALA A 80 -8.39 -9.02 -1.16
N VAL A 81 -7.73 -10.10 -1.57
CA VAL A 81 -8.33 -11.23 -2.28
C VAL A 81 -7.84 -12.55 -1.68
N GLY A 82 -8.73 -13.54 -1.61
CA GLY A 82 -8.41 -14.89 -1.15
C GLY A 82 -7.62 -15.66 -2.20
N ASP A 83 -6.64 -16.43 -1.78
CA ASP A 83 -5.76 -17.23 -2.64
C ASP A 83 -6.51 -18.03 -3.73
N THR A 84 -7.61 -18.68 -3.35
CA THR A 84 -8.46 -19.53 -4.19
C THR A 84 -9.26 -18.68 -5.17
N ALA A 85 -9.76 -17.53 -4.72
CA ALA A 85 -10.55 -16.61 -5.52
C ALA A 85 -9.71 -15.72 -6.44
N SER A 86 -8.40 -15.62 -6.17
CA SER A 86 -7.49 -14.78 -6.93
C SER A 86 -7.36 -15.23 -8.39
N GLN A 87 -7.16 -14.26 -9.28
CA GLN A 87 -6.96 -14.47 -10.70
C GLN A 87 -5.96 -13.44 -11.26
N THR A 88 -5.30 -13.78 -12.37
CA THR A 88 -4.31 -12.89 -13.03
C THR A 88 -4.86 -11.49 -13.31
N SER A 89 -6.14 -11.37 -13.65
CA SER A 89 -6.80 -10.09 -13.94
C SER A 89 -6.95 -9.18 -12.73
N ASP A 90 -6.79 -9.67 -11.49
CA ASP A 90 -6.83 -8.85 -10.28
C ASP A 90 -5.63 -7.88 -10.22
N ALA A 91 -4.53 -8.21 -10.90
CA ALA A 91 -3.35 -7.36 -11.06
C ALA A 91 -3.64 -6.10 -11.88
N ASN A 92 -4.73 -6.06 -12.67
CA ASN A 92 -5.06 -4.91 -13.49
C ASN A 92 -5.23 -3.64 -12.63
N ARG A 93 -4.59 -2.56 -13.09
CA ARG A 93 -4.59 -1.23 -12.44
C ARG A 93 -4.03 -1.24 -11.00
N LYS A 94 -3.19 -2.21 -10.65
CA LYS A 94 -2.48 -2.24 -9.36
C LYS A 94 -1.07 -1.68 -9.51
N ALA A 95 -0.61 -0.99 -8.48
CA ALA A 95 0.75 -0.48 -8.39
C ALA A 95 1.73 -1.49 -7.78
N LEU A 96 1.20 -2.48 -7.04
CA LEU A 96 1.96 -3.52 -6.36
C LEU A 96 1.06 -4.71 -6.07
N ILE A 97 1.63 -5.90 -6.10
CA ILE A 97 1.05 -7.13 -5.56
C ILE A 97 1.86 -7.51 -4.32
N VAL A 98 1.17 -7.76 -3.21
CA VAL A 98 1.74 -8.30 -1.98
C VAL A 98 1.15 -9.69 -1.78
N ILE A 99 2.00 -10.70 -1.69
CA ILE A 99 1.59 -12.10 -1.51
C ILE A 99 2.01 -12.53 -0.11
N SER A 100 1.01 -12.81 0.73
CA SER A 100 1.24 -13.28 2.09
C SER A 100 1.54 -14.77 2.14
N SER A 101 2.35 -15.21 3.09
CA SER A 101 2.57 -16.63 3.37
C SER A 101 1.34 -17.37 3.88
N THR A 102 0.28 -16.65 4.27
CA THR A 102 -0.96 -17.33 4.66
C THR A 102 -1.65 -17.99 3.47
N VAL A 103 -1.30 -17.63 2.23
CA VAL A 103 -1.85 -18.26 1.03
C VAL A 103 -1.43 -19.74 0.95
N GLY A 104 -2.29 -20.59 0.39
CA GLY A 104 -1.84 -21.86 -0.15
C GLY A 104 -1.09 -21.59 -1.46
N SER A 105 0.23 -21.86 -1.51
CA SER A 105 1.04 -21.58 -2.70
C SER A 105 0.44 -22.24 -3.96
N GLY A 106 -0.05 -23.48 -3.87
CA GLY A 106 -0.73 -24.16 -4.98
C GLY A 106 -2.02 -23.48 -5.47
N ASN A 107 -2.71 -22.70 -4.64
CA ASN A 107 -3.86 -21.90 -5.06
C ASN A 107 -3.43 -20.67 -5.85
N VAL A 108 -2.29 -20.06 -5.49
CA VAL A 108 -1.75 -18.88 -6.18
C VAL A 108 -1.00 -19.29 -7.45
N ASN A 109 -0.07 -20.24 -7.33
CA ASN A 109 0.73 -20.81 -8.41
C ASN A 109 1.33 -19.67 -9.27
N THR A 110 1.29 -19.83 -10.59
CA THR A 110 1.84 -18.91 -11.58
C THR A 110 0.92 -17.73 -11.93
N LYS A 111 -0.24 -17.56 -11.27
CA LYS A 111 -1.26 -16.54 -11.62
C LYS A 111 -0.67 -15.13 -11.79
N PHE A 112 0.31 -14.77 -10.97
CA PHE A 112 0.94 -13.45 -10.97
C PHE A 112 2.37 -13.44 -11.52
N ARG A 113 2.93 -14.59 -11.91
CA ARG A 113 4.32 -14.68 -12.39
C ARG A 113 4.58 -13.74 -13.57
N ASP A 114 3.68 -13.78 -14.56
CA ASP A 114 3.88 -13.14 -15.86
C ASP A 114 3.32 -11.71 -15.94
N VAL A 115 2.69 -11.19 -14.86
CA VAL A 115 2.09 -9.85 -14.91
C VAL A 115 3.14 -8.74 -14.83
N ALA A 116 2.95 -7.68 -15.60
CA ALA A 116 3.79 -6.47 -15.60
C ALA A 116 3.47 -5.52 -14.43
N VAL A 117 3.27 -6.07 -13.23
CA VAL A 117 3.02 -5.35 -11.97
C VAL A 117 4.08 -5.78 -10.96
N PRO A 118 4.68 -4.88 -10.16
CA PRO A 118 5.67 -5.26 -9.16
C PRO A 118 5.13 -6.26 -8.14
N ILE A 119 5.98 -7.16 -7.62
CA ILE A 119 5.60 -8.17 -6.63
C ILE A 119 6.52 -8.07 -5.41
N LEU A 120 5.92 -7.99 -4.22
CA LEU A 120 6.56 -8.30 -2.95
C LEU A 120 5.95 -9.61 -2.43
N ASN A 121 6.75 -10.66 -2.40
CA ASN A 121 6.37 -11.99 -1.95
C ASN A 121 6.98 -12.26 -0.57
N TRP A 122 6.20 -12.83 0.33
CA TRP A 122 6.74 -13.49 1.51
C TRP A 122 6.22 -14.92 1.70
N GLU A 123 5.56 -15.51 0.69
CA GLU A 123 5.24 -16.93 0.71
C GLU A 123 6.43 -17.76 0.19
N ALA A 124 7.08 -18.50 1.09
CA ALA A 124 8.30 -19.22 0.79
C ALA A 124 8.09 -20.29 -0.29
N ALA A 125 6.98 -21.04 -0.25
CA ALA A 125 6.70 -22.10 -1.20
C ALA A 125 6.14 -21.62 -2.54
N LEU A 126 6.14 -20.30 -2.79
CA LEU A 126 5.77 -19.71 -4.07
C LEU A 126 7.00 -19.13 -4.82
N GLU A 127 8.19 -19.15 -4.22
CA GLU A 127 9.39 -18.55 -4.82
C GLU A 127 9.83 -19.25 -6.11
N ASP A 128 9.65 -20.58 -6.20
CA ASP A 128 9.88 -21.37 -7.40
C ASP A 128 8.79 -21.15 -8.46
N ASP A 129 7.53 -21.06 -8.06
CA ASP A 129 6.43 -20.71 -8.97
C ASP A 129 6.59 -19.29 -9.56
N LEU A 130 7.22 -18.36 -8.82
CA LEU A 130 7.58 -17.02 -9.30
C LEU A 130 8.91 -16.97 -10.05
N LEU A 131 9.59 -18.11 -10.19
CA LEU A 131 10.90 -18.28 -10.84
C LEU A 131 12.03 -17.48 -10.21
N ALA A 132 11.91 -17.10 -8.94
CA ALA A 132 12.99 -16.45 -8.20
C ALA A 132 14.12 -17.44 -7.89
N ALA A 133 13.76 -18.69 -7.63
CA ALA A 133 14.66 -19.79 -7.28
C ALA A 133 14.19 -21.09 -7.95
N PRO A 134 15.07 -22.10 -8.10
CA PRO A 134 14.68 -23.38 -8.69
C PRO A 134 13.88 -24.27 -7.72
N LEU A 135 13.83 -23.89 -6.43
CA LEU A 135 13.17 -24.62 -5.35
C LEU A 135 12.41 -23.63 -4.47
N ALA A 136 11.32 -24.12 -3.86
CA ALA A 136 10.63 -23.46 -2.76
C ALA A 136 11.60 -23.02 -1.64
N GLY A 137 11.27 -21.89 -1.02
CA GLY A 137 11.96 -21.39 0.16
C GLY A 137 11.75 -22.27 1.40
N VAL A 138 12.58 -22.03 2.41
CA VAL A 138 12.62 -22.79 3.66
C VAL A 138 12.24 -21.88 4.83
N THR A 139 11.47 -22.41 5.78
CA THR A 139 11.14 -21.73 7.03
C THR A 139 12.06 -22.19 8.17
N VAL A 140 12.59 -21.23 8.92
CA VAL A 140 13.41 -21.48 10.12
C VAL A 140 12.77 -20.78 11.31
N ALA A 141 12.63 -21.50 12.42
CA ALA A 141 12.05 -20.99 13.66
C ALA A 141 13.07 -20.22 14.52
N ASN A 142 12.57 -19.55 15.55
CA ASN A 142 13.34 -18.94 16.64
C ASN A 142 14.35 -17.86 16.20
N GLN A 143 13.99 -17.08 15.18
CA GLN A 143 14.83 -15.99 14.68
C GLN A 143 14.40 -14.65 15.27
N THR A 144 15.38 -13.79 15.57
CA THR A 144 15.18 -12.39 16.00
C THR A 144 15.90 -11.40 15.11
N GLN A 145 16.91 -11.85 14.37
CA GLN A 145 17.84 -11.00 13.63
C GLN A 145 18.02 -11.46 12.18
N ILE A 146 18.47 -10.53 11.35
CA ILE A 146 19.02 -10.79 10.01
C ILE A 146 20.36 -10.05 9.88
N GLU A 147 21.15 -10.43 8.89
CA GLU A 147 22.40 -9.76 8.54
C GLU A 147 22.19 -8.87 7.31
N ILE A 148 22.34 -7.55 7.43
CA ILE A 148 22.31 -6.65 6.28
C ILE A 148 23.58 -6.86 5.44
N ALA A 149 23.41 -7.35 4.22
CA ALA A 149 24.49 -7.67 3.31
C ALA A 149 24.80 -6.52 2.32
N ASN A 150 23.78 -5.72 1.95
CA ASN A 150 23.93 -4.60 1.03
C ASN A 150 23.29 -3.31 1.57
N ALA A 151 24.02 -2.65 2.47
CA ALA A 151 23.59 -1.40 3.12
C ALA A 151 23.41 -0.22 2.16
N THR A 152 24.03 -0.27 0.96
CA THR A 152 23.92 0.83 -0.02
C THR A 152 22.62 0.81 -0.81
N HIS A 153 21.92 -0.33 -0.81
CA HIS A 153 20.68 -0.46 -1.55
C HIS A 153 19.51 0.19 -0.77
N PRO A 154 18.58 0.93 -1.42
CA PRO A 154 17.50 1.65 -0.72
C PRO A 154 16.65 0.78 0.21
N LEU A 155 16.46 -0.49 -0.16
CA LEU A 155 15.72 -1.51 0.59
C LEU A 155 16.37 -1.90 1.92
N ALA A 156 17.65 -1.58 2.13
CA ALA A 156 18.30 -1.68 3.44
C ALA A 156 17.84 -0.60 4.42
N ALA A 157 16.95 0.33 4.00
CA ALA A 157 16.34 1.36 4.83
C ALA A 157 17.34 2.27 5.58
N GLY A 158 18.55 2.40 5.03
CA GLY A 158 19.66 3.15 5.63
C GLY A 158 20.34 2.46 6.81
N PHE A 159 20.05 1.18 7.08
CA PHE A 159 20.78 0.40 8.08
C PHE A 159 22.18 0.04 7.56
N PRO A 160 23.21 0.07 8.43
CA PRO A 160 24.56 -0.35 8.05
C PRO A 160 24.61 -1.86 7.81
N ALA A 161 25.68 -2.33 7.17
CA ALA A 161 25.95 -3.76 7.06
C ALA A 161 26.22 -4.32 8.46
N GLY A 162 25.75 -5.53 8.73
CA GLY A 162 25.81 -6.12 10.07
C GLY A 162 24.48 -6.68 10.56
N PRO A 163 24.48 -7.19 11.81
CA PRO A 163 23.29 -7.78 12.40
C PRO A 163 22.25 -6.69 12.73
N LEU A 164 21.00 -6.97 12.40
CA LEU A 164 19.86 -6.12 12.68
C LEU A 164 18.78 -6.95 13.37
N THR A 165 18.39 -6.53 14.57
CA THR A 165 17.24 -7.10 15.28
C THR A 165 15.96 -6.61 14.61
N ILE A 166 15.20 -7.54 14.04
CA ILE A 166 13.99 -7.24 13.27
C ILE A 166 12.71 -7.73 13.97
N LEU A 167 12.82 -8.66 14.93
CA LEU A 167 11.67 -9.31 15.57
C LEU A 167 11.81 -9.32 17.09
N ASN A 168 10.68 -9.14 17.77
CA ASN A 168 10.54 -9.35 19.21
C ASN A 168 9.09 -9.70 19.57
N PRO A 169 8.79 -10.90 20.09
CA PRO A 169 9.70 -12.01 20.40
C PRO A 169 10.26 -12.71 19.15
N ALA A 170 11.05 -13.78 19.35
CA ALA A 170 11.55 -14.61 18.25
C ALA A 170 10.40 -15.26 17.47
N GLN A 171 10.50 -15.30 16.14
CA GLN A 171 9.48 -15.86 15.24
C GLN A 171 10.10 -16.78 14.18
N SER A 172 9.25 -17.43 13.39
CA SER A 172 9.69 -18.06 12.15
C SER A 172 9.96 -17.02 11.06
N VAL A 173 10.99 -17.27 10.26
CA VAL A 173 11.33 -16.50 9.06
C VAL A 173 11.58 -17.43 7.89
N SER A 174 11.41 -16.91 6.69
CA SER A 174 11.62 -17.63 5.44
C SER A 174 12.93 -17.17 4.80
N TYR A 175 13.68 -18.10 4.22
CA TYR A 175 14.82 -17.82 3.36
C TYR A 175 14.68 -18.60 2.05
N THR A 176 15.30 -18.08 1.01
CA THR A 176 15.34 -18.74 -0.30
C THR A 176 16.68 -18.43 -0.93
N ASP A 177 17.25 -19.38 -1.67
CA ASP A 177 18.44 -19.17 -2.48
C ASP A 177 18.01 -18.83 -3.92
N PRO A 178 17.78 -17.54 -4.25
CA PRO A 178 17.43 -17.14 -5.60
C PRO A 178 18.60 -17.37 -6.55
N ASN A 179 18.31 -17.28 -7.85
CA ASN A 179 19.35 -17.37 -8.85
C ASN A 179 20.43 -16.28 -8.68
N ALA A 180 21.58 -16.48 -9.33
CA ALA A 180 22.76 -15.62 -9.16
C ALA A 180 22.57 -14.14 -9.60
N ASN A 181 21.50 -13.82 -10.34
CA ASN A 181 21.22 -12.46 -10.79
C ASN A 181 20.42 -11.64 -9.76
N ALA A 182 19.97 -12.26 -8.67
CA ALA A 182 19.32 -11.54 -7.58
C ALA A 182 20.30 -10.61 -6.86
N ILE A 183 19.85 -9.40 -6.53
CA ILE A 183 20.57 -8.51 -5.62
C ILE A 183 20.18 -8.88 -4.21
N ILE A 184 21.14 -9.38 -3.43
CA ILE A 184 20.90 -9.78 -2.03
C ILE A 184 21.02 -8.56 -1.11
N ILE A 185 19.97 -8.30 -0.34
CA ILE A 185 19.88 -7.17 0.59
C ILE A 185 20.24 -7.61 2.00
N ALA A 186 19.68 -8.73 2.45
CA ALA A 186 19.90 -9.28 3.77
C ALA A 186 19.90 -10.81 3.74
N ARG A 187 20.57 -11.39 4.73
CA ARG A 187 20.75 -12.83 4.89
C ARG A 187 20.34 -13.27 6.28
N LEU A 188 20.08 -14.56 6.43
CA LEU A 188 19.74 -15.15 7.72
C LEU A 188 20.91 -14.98 8.69
N ALA A 189 20.64 -14.52 9.91
CA ALA A 189 21.63 -14.39 10.97
C ALA A 189 21.65 -15.65 11.86
N ASP A 190 21.78 -16.82 11.24
CA ASP A 190 21.82 -18.12 11.94
C ASP A 190 23.06 -18.92 11.49
N PRO A 191 24.08 -19.08 12.35
CA PRO A 191 25.30 -19.79 11.99
C PRO A 191 25.09 -21.29 11.78
N THR A 192 23.96 -21.86 12.20
CA THR A 192 23.66 -23.30 12.06
C THR A 192 23.00 -23.64 10.74
N VAL A 193 22.26 -22.67 10.17
CA VAL A 193 21.59 -22.81 8.86
C VAL A 193 22.46 -22.25 7.74
N GLY A 194 23.26 -21.23 8.05
CA GLY A 194 24.14 -20.57 7.09
C GLY A 194 23.62 -19.19 6.66
N ASN A 195 24.23 -18.64 5.62
CA ASN A 195 24.06 -17.25 5.21
C ASN A 195 23.04 -17.10 4.05
N SER A 196 21.95 -17.87 4.06
CA SER A 196 20.96 -17.84 2.97
C SER A 196 20.21 -16.51 2.89
N PRO A 197 19.86 -16.01 1.68
CA PRO A 197 19.11 -14.77 1.53
C PRO A 197 17.71 -14.80 2.15
N VAL A 198 17.39 -13.72 2.86
CA VAL A 198 16.06 -13.50 3.46
C VAL A 198 15.39 -12.24 2.91
N ILE A 199 16.16 -11.35 2.29
CA ILE A 199 15.65 -10.25 1.48
C ILE A 199 16.51 -10.17 0.22
N PHE A 200 15.86 -10.31 -0.94
CA PHE A 200 16.51 -10.24 -2.24
C PHE A 200 15.57 -9.63 -3.27
N VAL A 201 16.16 -9.09 -4.34
CA VAL A 201 15.39 -8.43 -5.39
C VAL A 201 15.85 -8.77 -6.80
N PHE A 202 14.89 -8.74 -7.71
CA PHE A 202 15.09 -8.69 -9.15
C PHE A 202 14.53 -7.38 -9.69
N PRO A 203 15.38 -6.44 -10.15
CA PRO A 203 14.92 -5.32 -10.96
C PRO A 203 14.20 -5.78 -12.23
N LYS A 204 13.35 -4.93 -12.80
CA LYS A 204 12.70 -5.19 -14.10
C LYS A 204 13.71 -5.62 -15.17
N GLY A 205 13.40 -6.68 -15.91
CA GLY A 205 14.21 -7.19 -17.01
C GLY A 205 15.38 -8.08 -16.60
N THR A 206 15.60 -8.28 -15.29
CA THR A 206 16.64 -9.19 -14.77
C THR A 206 16.30 -10.63 -15.12
N ASP A 207 17.31 -11.41 -15.52
CA ASP A 207 17.16 -12.83 -15.80
C ASP A 207 16.86 -13.60 -14.50
N MET A 208 15.71 -14.28 -14.50
CA MET A 208 15.21 -15.14 -13.43
C MET A 208 15.39 -16.61 -13.83
N GLU A 209 14.93 -17.55 -13.01
CA GLU A 209 14.97 -18.97 -13.41
C GLU A 209 14.16 -19.18 -14.70
N PRO A 210 14.63 -20.04 -15.63
CA PRO A 210 13.88 -20.34 -16.84
C PRO A 210 12.57 -21.04 -16.48
N ASP A 211 11.56 -20.93 -17.34
CA ASP A 211 10.31 -21.65 -17.14
C ASP A 211 10.60 -23.17 -17.14
N PRO A 212 10.27 -23.91 -16.06
CA PRO A 212 10.69 -25.30 -15.90
C PRO A 212 9.95 -26.26 -16.85
N THR A 213 8.85 -25.80 -17.47
CA THR A 213 8.06 -26.60 -18.42
C THR A 213 8.61 -26.48 -19.84
N THR A 214 9.01 -25.26 -20.23
CA THR A 214 9.42 -24.95 -21.62
C THR A 214 10.94 -24.80 -21.77
N GLY A 215 11.67 -24.57 -20.69
CA GLY A 215 13.08 -24.18 -20.69
C GLY A 215 13.33 -22.77 -21.24
N ALA A 216 12.27 -21.99 -21.49
CA ALA A 216 12.40 -20.65 -22.05
C ALA A 216 13.03 -19.70 -21.00
N PRO A 217 13.93 -18.79 -21.42
CA PRO A 217 14.47 -17.79 -20.51
C PRO A 217 13.33 -16.89 -20.01
N PHE A 218 13.34 -16.60 -18.71
CA PHE A 218 12.38 -15.71 -18.09
C PHE A 218 13.09 -14.45 -17.57
N LYS A 219 12.50 -13.29 -17.84
CA LYS A 219 12.97 -12.00 -17.32
C LYS A 219 11.88 -11.40 -16.46
N ALA A 220 12.25 -10.86 -15.31
CA ALA A 220 11.32 -10.19 -14.40
C ALA A 220 10.46 -9.15 -15.15
N PRO A 221 9.14 -9.36 -15.33
CA PRO A 221 8.29 -8.44 -16.08
C PRO A 221 8.23 -7.04 -15.46
N GLU A 222 8.37 -7.01 -14.13
CA GLU A 222 8.54 -5.83 -13.29
C GLU A 222 9.31 -6.24 -12.02
N LYS A 223 9.69 -5.29 -11.16
CA LYS A 223 10.42 -5.58 -9.90
C LYS A 223 9.80 -6.75 -9.11
N ARG A 224 10.65 -7.67 -8.63
CA ARG A 224 10.29 -8.78 -7.74
C ARG A 224 11.12 -8.70 -6.47
N VAL A 225 10.49 -8.92 -5.32
CA VAL A 225 11.13 -8.95 -4.00
C VAL A 225 10.68 -10.18 -3.25
N GLY A 226 11.62 -10.99 -2.79
CA GLY A 226 11.40 -11.98 -1.75
C GLY A 226 11.71 -11.38 -0.39
N PHE A 227 10.86 -11.64 0.59
CA PHE A 227 10.92 -11.01 1.91
C PHE A 227 10.71 -12.04 3.03
N PHE A 228 11.45 -11.88 4.12
CA PHE A 228 11.66 -12.92 5.15
C PHE A 228 10.44 -13.35 5.98
N LEU A 229 9.30 -12.69 5.81
CA LEU A 229 8.14 -12.91 6.69
C LEU A 229 7.58 -14.33 6.54
N ASN A 230 6.88 -14.75 7.58
CA ASN A 230 6.05 -15.96 7.61
C ASN A 230 4.68 -15.58 8.22
N ASN A 231 3.82 -16.57 8.46
CA ASN A 231 2.40 -16.38 8.74
C ASN A 231 2.14 -15.38 9.86
N ASP A 232 2.88 -15.48 10.96
CA ASP A 232 2.66 -14.70 12.17
C ASP A 232 3.78 -13.68 12.43
N THR A 233 4.68 -13.47 11.46
CA THR A 233 5.90 -12.70 11.66
C THR A 233 5.68 -11.18 11.67
N PHE A 234 4.80 -10.66 10.81
CA PHE A 234 4.64 -9.20 10.62
C PHE A 234 4.21 -8.48 11.91
N ALA A 235 3.26 -9.07 12.66
CA ALA A 235 2.75 -8.47 13.90
C ALA A 235 3.82 -8.33 15.00
N ASN A 236 4.94 -9.04 14.87
CA ASN A 236 6.05 -9.07 15.83
C ASN A 236 7.29 -8.30 15.35
N LEU A 237 7.16 -7.55 14.24
CA LEU A 237 8.25 -6.70 13.76
C LEU A 237 8.57 -5.59 14.77
N THR A 238 9.85 -5.44 15.03
CA THR A 238 10.43 -4.25 15.69
C THR A 238 10.24 -3.00 14.82
N PRO A 239 10.44 -1.79 15.35
CA PRO A 239 10.48 -0.57 14.54
C PRO A 239 11.45 -0.67 13.35
N GLU A 240 12.59 -1.34 13.52
CA GLU A 240 13.58 -1.58 12.49
C GLU A 240 13.06 -2.52 11.39
N GLY A 241 12.42 -3.62 11.78
CA GLY A 241 11.76 -4.55 10.86
C GLY A 241 10.63 -3.90 10.06
N LEU A 242 9.83 -3.05 10.71
CA LEU A 242 8.79 -2.25 10.05
C LEU A 242 9.39 -1.25 9.04
N LYS A 243 10.53 -0.63 9.36
CA LYS A 243 11.22 0.29 8.46
C LYS A 243 11.77 -0.43 7.21
N LEU A 244 12.27 -1.66 7.36
CA LEU A 244 12.64 -2.51 6.22
C LEU A 244 11.44 -2.85 5.34
N PHE A 245 10.30 -3.19 5.94
CA PHE A 245 9.07 -3.45 5.19
C PHE A 245 8.62 -2.23 4.38
N ASP A 246 8.63 -1.03 4.98
CA ASP A 246 8.29 0.21 4.28
C ASP A 246 9.22 0.46 3.09
N ALA A 247 10.53 0.30 3.29
CA ALA A 247 11.51 0.45 2.23
C ALA A 247 11.31 -0.59 1.12
N ALA A 248 10.91 -1.82 1.47
CA ALA A 248 10.57 -2.86 0.51
C ALA A 248 9.36 -2.49 -0.34
N VAL A 249 8.26 -2.07 0.29
CA VAL A 249 7.05 -1.64 -0.42
C VAL A 249 7.36 -0.44 -1.33
N GLN A 250 8.06 0.58 -0.82
CA GLN A 250 8.37 1.78 -1.58
C GLN A 250 9.29 1.50 -2.78
N TRP A 251 10.34 0.69 -2.58
CA TRP A 251 11.24 0.32 -3.67
C TRP A 251 10.53 -0.50 -4.74
N THR A 252 9.73 -1.49 -4.32
CA THR A 252 9.04 -2.42 -5.22
C THR A 252 7.98 -1.70 -6.03
N SER A 253 7.12 -0.93 -5.38
CA SER A 253 6.07 -0.14 -6.06
C SER A 253 6.63 1.06 -6.85
N GLY A 254 7.82 1.55 -6.49
CA GLY A 254 8.34 2.83 -6.99
C GLY A 254 7.60 4.05 -6.43
N ILE A 255 6.75 3.87 -5.43
CA ILE A 255 5.96 4.93 -4.80
C ILE A 255 6.58 5.23 -3.45
N THR A 256 7.14 6.44 -3.32
CA THR A 256 7.75 6.93 -2.07
C THR A 256 6.78 7.79 -1.25
N ASN A 257 5.49 7.74 -1.57
CA ASN A 257 4.46 8.45 -0.81
C ASN A 257 4.35 7.82 0.57
N THR A 258 5.07 8.34 1.56
CA THR A 258 4.58 8.27 2.93
C THR A 258 3.38 9.19 2.97
N VAL A 259 2.18 8.67 3.23
CA VAL A 259 1.09 9.57 3.61
C VAL A 259 1.60 10.35 4.82
N SER A 260 1.68 11.68 4.69
CA SER A 260 1.58 12.46 5.93
C SER A 260 0.25 12.03 6.53
N PRO A 261 0.23 11.43 7.73
CA PRO A 261 -0.98 10.84 8.28
C PRO A 261 -2.12 11.85 8.13
N GLN A 262 -3.28 11.40 7.65
CA GLN A 262 -4.41 12.29 7.41
C GLN A 262 -4.60 13.17 8.64
N PRO A 263 -4.67 14.50 8.48
CA PRO A 263 -4.65 15.36 9.61
C PRO A 263 -5.92 15.15 10.41
N LYS A 264 -5.74 14.78 11.67
CA LYS A 264 -6.82 14.45 12.58
C LYS A 264 -6.75 15.38 13.77
N PHE A 265 -7.84 16.10 14.03
CA PHE A 265 -7.97 16.85 15.26
C PHE A 265 -7.98 15.90 16.46
N ASP A 266 -7.19 16.27 17.47
CA ASP A 266 -7.31 15.67 18.79
C ASP A 266 -8.58 16.20 19.48
N PRO A 267 -9.05 15.55 20.56
CA PRO A 267 -10.10 16.12 21.38
C PRO A 267 -9.75 17.56 21.82
N PRO A 268 -10.62 18.54 21.60
CA PRO A 268 -10.33 19.92 21.97
C PRO A 268 -10.24 20.07 23.49
N VAL A 269 -9.27 20.86 23.96
CA VAL A 269 -9.07 21.13 25.39
C VAL A 269 -9.69 22.49 25.72
N ILE A 270 -10.61 22.52 26.67
CA ILE A 270 -11.26 23.75 27.15
C ILE A 270 -10.64 24.14 28.49
N SER A 271 -10.18 25.38 28.61
CA SER A 271 -9.70 25.94 29.87
C SER A 271 -10.09 27.41 29.99
N GLY A 272 -10.90 27.74 31.01
CA GLY A 272 -11.49 29.06 31.15
C GLY A 272 -12.33 29.43 29.93
N ASN A 273 -12.04 30.58 29.31
CA ASN A 273 -12.69 31.05 28.08
C ASN A 273 -11.92 30.67 26.80
N GLN A 274 -10.99 29.71 26.87
CA GLN A 274 -10.18 29.32 25.73
C GLN A 274 -10.47 27.88 25.29
N VAL A 275 -10.43 27.66 23.98
CA VAL A 275 -10.46 26.35 23.34
C VAL A 275 -9.11 26.15 22.65
N THR A 276 -8.43 25.07 22.98
CA THR A 276 -7.22 24.63 22.29
C THR A 276 -7.57 23.49 21.34
N ILE A 277 -7.20 23.68 20.09
CA ILE A 277 -7.35 22.75 18.98
C ILE A 277 -5.97 22.25 18.63
N SER A 278 -5.71 20.95 18.76
CA SER A 278 -4.49 20.33 18.26
C SER A 278 -4.80 19.27 17.22
N TRP A 279 -3.80 18.91 16.42
CA TRP A 279 -3.95 17.85 15.42
C TRP A 279 -2.66 17.05 15.23
N THR A 280 -2.83 15.85 14.71
CA THR A 280 -1.74 15.03 14.15
C THR A 280 -1.70 15.21 12.63
N GLY A 281 -0.57 14.91 11.98
CA GLY A 281 -0.40 15.07 10.53
C GLY A 281 0.04 16.48 10.10
N ALA A 282 0.41 16.64 8.83
CA ALA A 282 0.78 17.95 8.25
C ALA A 282 -0.43 18.61 7.57
N GLY A 283 -0.47 19.94 7.61
CA GLY A 283 -1.44 20.73 6.86
C GLY A 283 -1.58 22.16 7.37
N ILE A 284 -2.38 22.94 6.65
CA ILE A 284 -2.67 24.34 6.95
C ILE A 284 -4.00 24.42 7.71
N LEU A 285 -3.98 24.95 8.94
CA LEU A 285 -5.20 25.26 9.67
C LEU A 285 -5.97 26.38 8.95
N GLN A 286 -7.23 26.11 8.64
CA GLN A 286 -8.16 27.08 8.05
C GLN A 286 -9.36 27.29 8.96
N GLU A 287 -9.93 28.49 8.92
CA GLU A 287 -11.14 28.85 9.64
C GLU A 287 -12.24 29.38 8.70
N ALA A 288 -13.49 29.21 9.14
CA ALA A 288 -14.68 29.74 8.50
C ALA A 288 -15.68 30.23 9.57
N SER A 289 -16.43 31.29 9.25
CA SER A 289 -17.51 31.81 10.09
C SER A 289 -18.89 31.27 9.68
N ASN A 290 -18.99 30.71 8.47
CA ASN A 290 -20.19 30.07 7.95
C ASN A 290 -19.79 28.92 7.01
N LEU A 291 -20.66 27.93 6.85
CA LEU A 291 -20.46 26.81 5.92
C LEU A 291 -21.62 26.78 4.94
N THR A 292 -21.44 27.41 3.78
CA THR A 292 -22.38 27.39 2.66
C THR A 292 -22.08 26.25 1.68
N GLY A 293 -20.91 25.61 1.84
CA GLY A 293 -20.40 24.58 0.93
C GLY A 293 -19.51 25.16 -0.18
N ASN A 294 -19.30 26.47 -0.21
CA ASN A 294 -18.39 27.13 -1.14
C ASN A 294 -16.95 27.03 -0.61
N PRO A 295 -15.96 26.63 -1.44
CA PRO A 295 -14.55 26.67 -1.05
C PRO A 295 -14.07 28.02 -0.50
N ALA A 296 -14.68 29.13 -0.94
CA ALA A 296 -14.39 30.49 -0.50
C ALA A 296 -14.84 30.80 0.93
N ASP A 297 -15.64 29.94 1.56
CA ASP A 297 -16.02 30.07 2.99
C ASP A 297 -14.79 29.99 3.91
N TRP A 298 -13.71 29.37 3.44
CA TRP A 298 -12.52 29.04 4.22
C TRP A 298 -11.36 30.00 3.94
N SER A 299 -10.72 30.44 5.01
CA SER A 299 -9.49 31.24 4.96
C SER A 299 -8.42 30.63 5.86
N ASN A 300 -7.15 30.88 5.56
CA ASN A 300 -6.07 30.41 6.44
C ASN A 300 -6.13 31.16 7.76
N VAL A 301 -5.92 30.44 8.87
CA VAL A 301 -5.72 31.10 10.17
C VAL A 301 -4.47 31.98 10.07
N ASN A 302 -4.57 33.23 10.54
CA ASN A 302 -3.50 34.21 10.45
C ASN A 302 -3.27 34.89 11.83
N PRO A 303 -2.05 34.82 12.40
CA PRO A 303 -0.89 34.08 11.90
C PRO A 303 -1.13 32.58 11.90
N GLN A 304 -0.49 31.88 10.97
CA GLN A 304 -0.53 30.43 10.97
C GLN A 304 0.18 29.89 12.22
N PRO A 305 -0.38 28.87 12.90
CA PRO A 305 0.28 28.26 14.04
C PRO A 305 1.65 27.69 13.67
N ALA A 306 2.66 27.93 14.50
CA ALA A 306 4.02 27.43 14.30
C ALA A 306 4.16 25.91 14.54
N GLY A 307 3.12 25.27 15.07
CA GLY A 307 3.02 23.82 15.25
C GLY A 307 1.57 23.38 15.18
N ASN A 308 1.29 22.12 15.47
CA ASN A 308 -0.05 21.56 15.34
C ASN A 308 -0.97 21.85 16.53
N THR A 309 -0.93 23.07 17.05
CA THR A 309 -1.79 23.52 18.14
C THR A 309 -2.21 24.96 17.92
N PHE A 310 -3.47 25.27 18.17
CA PHE A 310 -4.05 26.59 18.03
C PHE A 310 -5.04 26.85 19.15
N THR A 311 -4.85 27.95 19.87
CA THR A 311 -5.72 28.34 20.98
C THR A 311 -6.51 29.57 20.60
N VAL A 312 -7.84 29.50 20.78
CA VAL A 312 -8.77 30.58 20.49
C VAL A 312 -9.60 30.93 21.72
N THR A 313 -9.81 32.23 21.95
CA THR A 313 -10.75 32.71 22.97
C THR A 313 -12.18 32.61 22.46
N VAL A 314 -13.06 31.99 23.24
CA VAL A 314 -14.48 31.85 22.93
C VAL A 314 -15.17 33.19 23.16
N GLY A 315 -15.56 33.85 22.06
CA GLY A 315 -16.35 35.08 22.06
C GLY A 315 -17.87 34.81 22.07
N ALA A 316 -18.67 35.84 22.37
CA ALA A 316 -20.10 35.71 22.66
C ALA A 316 -21.03 35.59 21.43
N THR A 317 -20.58 35.77 20.18
CA THR A 317 -21.54 36.06 19.08
C THR A 317 -21.32 35.40 17.72
N SER A 318 -20.34 34.52 17.50
CA SER A 318 -20.29 33.76 16.24
C SER A 318 -19.67 32.37 16.37
N ARG A 319 -20.28 31.39 15.69
CA ARG A 319 -19.70 30.06 15.50
C ARG A 319 -18.46 30.18 14.62
N LYS A 320 -17.40 29.47 14.97
CA LYS A 320 -16.22 29.27 14.11
C LYS A 320 -16.09 27.79 13.79
N PHE A 321 -15.71 27.51 12.57
CA PHE A 321 -15.41 26.16 12.08
C PHE A 321 -13.93 26.10 11.71
N TYR A 322 -13.31 24.96 11.95
CA TYR A 322 -11.90 24.72 11.66
C TYR A 322 -11.74 23.48 10.80
N ARG A 323 -10.79 23.50 9.88
CA ARG A 323 -10.34 22.33 9.13
C ARG A 323 -8.84 22.38 8.94
N ILE A 324 -8.24 21.22 8.69
CA ILE A 324 -6.87 21.13 8.20
C ILE A 324 -6.94 20.91 6.68
N ARG A 325 -6.30 21.80 5.92
CA ARG A 325 -6.13 21.65 4.48
C ARG A 325 -4.74 21.06 4.21
N GLN A 326 -4.70 19.90 3.56
CA GLN A 326 -3.49 19.39 2.91
C GLN A 326 -3.33 20.00 1.52
#